data_AF-A0A1E5UH22-F1
#
_entry.id   AF-A0A1E5UH22-F1
#
_cell.length_a   1.000
_cell.length_b   1.000
_cell.length_c   1.000
_cell.angle_alpha   90.00
_cell.angle_beta   90.00
_cell.angle_gamma   90.00
#
_symmetry.space_group_name_H-M   'P 1'
#
loop_
_entity.id
_entity.type
_entity.pdbx_description
1 polymer ?
#
loop_
_entity_poly.entity_id
_entity_poly.type
_entity_poly.pdbx_seq_one_letter_code
_entity_poly.pdbx_strand_id
1 'polypeptide(L)'
;MKKIFKIFCLFLFIISCENNSYDQNYKNYEDFKSIQNPRLSGWFPSIIKSDAYELKSISYLDKCAFGKFNYSNNSYYDSIFLNYPKVETFAFQQKVRQFENLKPSWFLDTDKFNAKDFEIVKDNQFNIARKKSTKEIYSFWTPVSADSNPKFK
;
A
#
# COMPACT_ATOMS: atom_id res chain seq x y z
N MET A 1 -42.13 -21.07 13.93
CA MET A 1 -40.65 -21.16 13.90
C MET A 1 -40.00 -21.19 12.51
N LYS A 2 -40.68 -21.62 11.43
CA LYS A 2 -40.08 -21.66 10.07
C LYS A 2 -39.98 -20.31 9.31
N LYS A 3 -40.74 -19.27 9.72
CA LYS A 3 -40.74 -17.95 9.06
C LYS A 3 -39.57 -17.04 9.48
N ILE A 4 -39.12 -17.13 10.73
CA ILE A 4 -38.00 -16.32 11.26
C ILE A 4 -36.66 -16.76 10.64
N PHE A 5 -36.49 -18.07 10.40
CA PHE A 5 -35.28 -18.62 9.77
C PHE A 5 -35.06 -18.12 8.34
N LYS A 6 -36.15 -17.88 7.58
CA LYS A 6 -36.06 -17.33 6.21
C LYS A 6 -35.64 -15.85 6.17
N ILE A 7 -35.98 -15.07 7.20
CA ILE A 7 -35.55 -13.67 7.32
C ILE A 7 -34.06 -13.59 7.71
N PHE A 8 -33.59 -14.51 8.54
CA PHE A 8 -32.19 -14.56 8.96
C PHE A 8 -31.23 -14.88 7.79
N CYS A 9 -31.63 -15.77 6.87
CA CYS A 9 -30.84 -16.03 5.65
C CYS A 9 -30.80 -14.84 4.68
N LEU A 10 -31.81 -13.95 4.69
CA LEU A 10 -31.84 -12.77 3.81
C LEU A 10 -30.88 -11.66 4.28
N PHE A 11 -30.67 -11.53 5.59
CA PHE A 11 -29.72 -10.54 6.16
C PHE A 11 -28.25 -10.90 5.92
N LEU A 12 -27.92 -12.17 5.67
CA LEU A 12 -26.55 -12.61 5.42
C LEU A 12 -26.00 -12.16 4.05
N PHE A 13 -26.85 -11.77 3.10
CA PHE A 13 -26.41 -11.34 1.76
C PHE A 13 -26.07 -9.85 1.65
N ILE A 14 -26.45 -9.03 2.63
CA ILE A 14 -26.34 -7.56 2.53
C ILE A 14 -24.98 -7.03 3.01
N ILE A 15 -24.15 -7.87 3.66
CA ILE A 15 -22.86 -7.45 4.26
C ILE A 15 -21.68 -7.55 3.26
N SER A 16 -21.89 -8.08 2.05
CA SER A 16 -20.77 -8.32 1.11
C SER A 16 -20.44 -7.14 0.17
N CYS A 17 -21.08 -5.98 0.32
CA CYS A 17 -21.06 -4.93 -0.70
C CYS A 17 -20.61 -3.53 -0.25
N GLU A 18 -19.94 -3.37 0.90
CA GLU A 18 -19.64 -2.01 1.41
C GLU A 18 -18.18 -1.54 1.32
N ASN A 19 -17.23 -2.35 0.87
CA ASN A 19 -15.89 -1.85 0.50
C ASN A 19 -15.24 -2.74 -0.55
N ASN A 20 -15.23 -2.31 -1.81
CA ASN A 20 -14.59 -3.02 -2.93
C ASN A 20 -13.05 -2.89 -2.85
N SER A 21 -12.46 -3.44 -1.80
CA SER A 21 -11.02 -3.61 -1.69
C SER A 21 -10.57 -4.87 -2.40
N TYR A 22 -9.41 -4.80 -3.05
CA TYR A 22 -8.76 -5.95 -3.67
C TYR A 22 -7.44 -6.19 -2.94
N ASP A 23 -7.43 -7.25 -2.14
CA ASP A 23 -6.26 -7.72 -1.39
C ASP A 23 -5.44 -8.69 -2.24
N GLN A 24 -4.12 -8.49 -2.26
CA GLN A 24 -3.15 -9.40 -2.87
C GLN A 24 -2.00 -9.66 -1.90
N ASN A 25 -1.63 -10.93 -1.75
CA ASN A 25 -0.54 -11.34 -0.87
C ASN A 25 0.33 -12.37 -1.58
N TYR A 26 1.65 -12.19 -1.51
CA TYR A 26 2.64 -13.12 -2.08
C TYR A 26 3.73 -13.38 -1.06
N LYS A 27 4.15 -14.64 -0.93
CA LYS A 27 5.18 -14.99 0.03
C LYS A 27 6.55 -14.46 -0.40
N ASN A 28 6.82 -14.44 -1.71
CA ASN A 28 8.11 -14.07 -2.27
C ASN A 28 7.96 -13.47 -3.68
N TYR A 29 9.08 -12.98 -4.23
CA TYR A 29 9.14 -12.41 -5.57
C TYR A 29 8.72 -13.38 -6.69
N GLU A 30 9.07 -14.67 -6.61
CA GLU A 30 8.72 -15.63 -7.66
C GLU A 30 7.20 -15.88 -7.69
N ASP A 31 6.55 -15.98 -6.53
CA ASP A 31 5.09 -16.06 -6.46
C ASP A 31 4.44 -14.82 -7.12
N PHE A 32 4.94 -13.63 -6.80
CA PHE A 32 4.48 -12.37 -7.38
C PHE A 32 4.69 -12.31 -8.90
N LYS A 33 5.88 -12.70 -9.38
CA LYS A 33 6.23 -12.69 -10.80
C LYS A 33 5.51 -13.76 -11.62
N SER A 34 5.10 -14.86 -10.99
CA SER A 34 4.35 -15.94 -11.64
C SER A 34 2.93 -15.56 -12.04
N ILE A 35 2.40 -14.44 -11.53
CA ILE A 35 1.06 -13.96 -11.84
C ILE A 35 1.00 -13.44 -13.28
N GLN A 36 0.34 -14.22 -14.14
CA GLN A 36 0.20 -13.89 -15.56
C GLN A 36 -0.81 -12.78 -15.84
N ASN A 37 -1.81 -12.60 -14.96
CA ASN A 37 -2.83 -11.57 -15.13
C ASN A 37 -2.43 -10.30 -14.36
N PRO A 38 -2.10 -9.19 -15.05
CA PRO A 38 -1.70 -7.95 -14.38
C PRO A 38 -2.77 -7.35 -13.48
N ARG A 39 -4.06 -7.68 -13.70
CA ARG A 39 -5.14 -7.25 -12.78
C ARG A 39 -5.06 -7.93 -11.42
N LEU A 40 -4.33 -9.03 -11.33
CA LEU A 40 -4.16 -9.83 -10.14
C LEU A 40 -2.79 -9.64 -9.50
N SER A 41 -1.88 -8.81 -10.03
CA SER A 41 -0.55 -8.57 -9.44
C SER A 41 -0.56 -7.54 -8.30
N GLY A 42 -1.67 -6.83 -8.10
CA GLY A 42 -1.80 -5.75 -7.13
C GLY A 42 -1.11 -4.45 -7.56
N TRP A 43 -1.24 -3.41 -6.72
CA TRP A 43 -0.67 -2.08 -6.96
C TRP A 43 0.64 -1.93 -6.18
N PHE A 44 1.73 -2.37 -6.79
CA PHE A 44 3.07 -2.22 -6.26
C PHE A 44 3.91 -1.23 -7.07
N PRO A 45 4.88 -0.56 -6.44
CA PRO A 45 5.86 0.25 -7.15
C PRO A 45 6.81 -0.61 -7.98
N SER A 46 7.46 0.01 -8.97
CA SER A 46 8.37 -0.68 -9.90
C SER A 46 9.67 -1.21 -9.26
N ILE A 47 9.90 -0.88 -8.00
CA ILE A 47 11.15 -1.13 -7.27
C ILE A 47 11.24 -2.51 -6.62
N ILE A 48 10.27 -3.40 -6.85
CA ILE A 48 10.32 -4.76 -6.29
C ILE A 48 11.43 -5.56 -7.00
N LYS A 49 12.32 -6.18 -6.21
CA LYS A 49 13.40 -7.02 -6.70
C LYS A 49 13.28 -8.47 -6.20
N SER A 50 14.09 -9.36 -6.75
CA SER A 50 14.11 -10.81 -6.48
C SER A 50 14.37 -11.18 -5.02
N ASP A 51 14.83 -10.24 -4.21
CA ASP A 51 15.08 -10.42 -2.79
C ASP A 51 13.87 -10.04 -1.90
N ALA A 52 12.78 -9.59 -2.52
CA ALA A 52 11.56 -9.18 -1.83
C ALA A 52 10.73 -10.37 -1.36
N TYR A 53 10.13 -10.22 -0.18
CA TYR A 53 9.27 -11.22 0.45
C TYR A 53 8.15 -10.58 1.26
N GLU A 54 7.14 -11.39 1.62
CA GLU A 54 5.94 -10.93 2.33
C GLU A 54 5.28 -9.70 1.66
N LEU A 55 5.07 -9.79 0.35
CA LEU A 55 4.45 -8.73 -0.43
C LEU A 55 2.96 -8.70 -0.13
N LYS A 56 2.45 -7.53 0.24
CA LYS A 56 1.03 -7.27 0.53
C LYS A 56 0.58 -6.02 -0.20
N SER A 57 -0.56 -6.09 -0.86
CA SER A 57 -1.23 -4.97 -1.52
C SER A 57 -2.69 -4.98 -1.15
N ILE A 58 -3.26 -3.82 -0.87
CA ILE A 58 -4.70 -3.60 -0.85
C ILE A 58 -5.00 -2.38 -1.70
N SER A 59 -5.95 -2.50 -2.62
CA SER A 59 -6.34 -1.41 -3.51
C SER A 59 -7.83 -1.15 -3.47
N TYR A 60 -8.20 0.12 -3.50
CA TYR A 60 -9.57 0.61 -3.48
C TYR A 60 -9.93 1.23 -4.83
N LEU A 61 -9.56 0.52 -5.91
CA LEU A 61 -9.72 0.92 -7.31
C LEU A 61 -9.22 2.35 -7.56
N ASP A 62 -10.15 3.30 -7.67
CA ASP A 62 -9.90 4.67 -8.10
C ASP A 62 -9.56 5.63 -6.95
N LYS A 63 -9.45 5.12 -5.71
CA LYS A 63 -9.21 5.97 -4.52
C LYS A 63 -7.74 5.99 -4.13
N CYS A 64 -7.22 4.83 -3.75
CA CYS A 64 -5.85 4.66 -3.28
C CYS A 64 -5.46 3.19 -3.28
N ALA A 65 -4.16 2.94 -3.14
CA ALA A 65 -3.64 1.61 -2.83
C ALA A 65 -2.49 1.69 -1.83
N PHE A 66 -2.43 0.69 -0.96
CA PHE A 66 -1.36 0.51 0.01
C PHE A 66 -0.59 -0.75 -0.34
N GLY A 67 0.73 -0.68 -0.28
CA GLY A 67 1.61 -1.81 -0.49
C GLY A 67 2.63 -1.92 0.64
N LYS A 68 3.05 -3.15 0.94
CA LYS A 68 4.15 -3.45 1.84
C LYS A 68 4.95 -4.62 1.28
N PHE A 69 6.27 -4.59 1.43
CA PHE A 69 7.10 -5.78 1.30
C PHE A 69 8.37 -5.64 2.14
N ASN A 70 8.98 -6.77 2.46
CA ASN A 70 10.26 -6.82 3.13
C ASN A 70 11.35 -7.12 2.09
N TYR A 71 12.60 -6.78 2.41
CA TYR A 71 13.74 -7.03 1.52
C TYR A 71 14.99 -7.44 2.29
N SER A 72 15.99 -7.98 1.61
CA SER A 72 17.22 -8.47 2.24
C SER A 72 18.49 -7.74 1.76
N ASN A 73 18.55 -7.32 0.49
CA ASN A 73 19.68 -6.67 -0.15
C ASN A 73 19.62 -5.14 0.02
N ASN A 74 20.44 -4.58 0.91
CA ASN A 74 20.47 -3.13 1.11
C ASN A 74 20.97 -2.34 -0.11
N SER A 75 21.99 -2.82 -0.83
CA SER A 75 22.67 -2.04 -1.88
C SER A 75 21.73 -1.62 -3.01
N TYR A 76 20.81 -2.52 -3.41
CA TYR A 76 19.81 -2.19 -4.43
C TYR A 76 18.90 -1.03 -3.98
N TYR A 77 18.29 -1.14 -2.80
CA TYR A 77 17.38 -0.10 -2.31
C TYR A 77 18.12 1.17 -1.86
N ASP A 78 19.38 1.09 -1.42
CA ASP A 78 20.20 2.27 -1.14
C ASP A 78 20.37 3.11 -2.40
N SER A 79 20.64 2.47 -3.55
CA SER A 79 20.73 3.15 -4.84
C SER A 79 19.40 3.77 -5.28
N ILE A 80 18.28 3.04 -5.15
CA ILE A 80 16.95 3.57 -5.47
C ILE A 80 16.65 4.82 -4.63
N PHE A 81 16.80 4.71 -3.31
CA PHE A 81 16.46 5.80 -2.41
C PHE A 81 17.41 6.99 -2.52
N LEU A 82 18.67 6.78 -2.94
CA LEU A 82 19.60 7.87 -3.23
C LEU A 82 19.20 8.68 -4.47
N ASN A 83 18.68 8.01 -5.51
CA ASN A 83 18.49 8.61 -6.83
C ASN A 83 17.06 9.12 -7.09
N TYR A 84 16.07 8.63 -6.34
CA TYR A 84 14.68 9.00 -6.58
C TYR A 84 14.33 10.35 -5.92
N PRO A 85 13.38 11.12 -6.47
CA PRO A 85 12.93 12.37 -5.87
C PRO A 85 12.47 12.17 -4.42
N LYS A 86 13.00 12.98 -3.50
CA LYS A 86 12.64 12.91 -2.08
C LYS A 86 11.23 13.47 -1.85
N VAL A 87 10.52 12.87 -0.90
CA VAL A 87 9.22 13.36 -0.42
C VAL A 87 9.37 13.79 1.03
N GLU A 88 8.90 14.99 1.34
CA GLU A 88 8.85 15.49 2.71
C GLU A 88 7.98 14.60 3.59
N THR A 89 8.48 14.25 4.78
CA THR A 89 7.78 13.38 5.74
C THR A 89 6.38 13.91 6.05
N PHE A 90 6.25 15.20 6.33
CA PHE A 90 4.95 15.80 6.62
C PHE A 90 3.98 15.68 5.45
N ALA A 91 4.44 15.88 4.22
CA ALA A 91 3.59 15.76 3.03
C ALA A 91 3.11 14.31 2.83
N PHE A 92 3.98 13.33 3.07
CA PHE A 92 3.59 11.91 3.03
C PHE A 92 2.56 11.57 4.11
N GLN A 93 2.80 11.98 5.35
CA GLN A 93 1.87 11.77 6.47
C GLN A 93 0.48 12.36 6.17
N GLN A 94 0.43 13.60 5.67
CA GLN A 94 -0.83 14.25 5.31
C GLN A 94 -1.57 13.50 4.21
N LYS A 95 -0.86 13.01 3.18
CA LYS A 95 -1.48 12.22 2.10
C LYS A 95 -2.08 10.92 2.62
N VAL A 96 -1.37 10.18 3.46
CA VAL A 96 -1.89 8.93 4.04
C VAL A 96 -3.09 9.20 4.95
N ARG A 97 -3.03 10.26 5.78
CA ARG A 97 -4.12 10.65 6.69
C ARG A 97 -5.44 10.97 5.97
N GLN A 98 -5.40 11.45 4.73
CA GLN A 98 -6.61 11.66 3.92
C GLN A 98 -7.40 10.35 3.69
N PHE A 99 -6.76 9.19 3.83
CA PHE A 99 -7.32 7.87 3.62
C PHE A 99 -7.19 6.98 4.86
N GLU A 100 -7.14 7.58 6.06
CA GLU A 100 -6.95 6.87 7.33
C GLU A 100 -8.01 5.77 7.54
N ASN A 101 -9.25 6.02 7.12
CA ASN A 101 -10.36 5.08 7.20
C ASN A 101 -10.21 3.85 6.28
N LEU A 102 -9.32 3.91 5.29
CA LEU A 102 -9.00 2.81 4.36
C LEU A 102 -7.62 2.20 4.62
N LYS A 103 -6.83 2.77 5.54
CA LYS A 103 -5.47 2.30 5.82
C LYS A 103 -5.54 0.92 6.50
N PRO A 104 -4.90 -0.12 5.94
CA PRO A 104 -4.89 -1.42 6.58
C PRO A 104 -3.99 -1.43 7.82
N SER A 105 -4.30 -2.27 8.80
CA SER A 105 -3.60 -2.33 10.09
C SER A 105 -2.12 -2.72 10.00
N TRP A 106 -1.72 -3.39 8.92
CA TRP A 106 -0.33 -3.76 8.64
C TRP A 106 0.48 -2.64 7.98
N PHE A 107 -0.17 -1.56 7.54
CA PHE A 107 0.53 -0.39 7.03
C PHE A 107 1.14 0.39 8.19
N LEU A 108 2.18 1.16 7.88
CA LEU A 108 2.88 2.00 8.84
C LEU A 108 1.93 2.94 9.61
N ASP A 109 2.25 3.12 10.89
CA ASP A 109 1.74 4.23 11.69
C ASP A 109 2.54 5.48 11.35
N THR A 110 1.97 6.35 10.52
CA THR A 110 2.61 7.56 10.02
C THR A 110 3.01 8.52 11.13
N ASP A 111 2.33 8.50 12.27
CA ASP A 111 2.52 9.46 13.34
C ASP A 111 3.77 9.13 14.19
N LYS A 112 4.27 7.89 14.07
CA LYS A 112 5.48 7.41 14.73
C LYS A 112 6.73 7.50 13.85
N PHE A 113 6.69 8.30 12.79
CA PHE A 113 7.82 8.47 11.88
C PHE A 113 9.04 9.08 12.58
N ASN A 114 10.14 8.33 12.57
CA ASN A 114 11.45 8.82 12.94
C ASN A 114 12.26 9.09 11.68
N ALA A 115 12.60 10.35 11.40
CA ALA A 115 13.36 10.75 10.22
C ALA A 115 14.76 10.11 10.13
N LYS A 116 15.29 9.52 11.21
CA LYS A 116 16.55 8.75 11.18
C LYS A 116 16.40 7.34 10.62
N ASP A 117 15.21 6.75 10.71
CA ASP A 117 14.94 5.36 10.32
C ASP A 117 14.16 5.27 8.99
N PHE A 118 13.44 6.33 8.65
CA PHE A 118 12.63 6.40 7.45
C PHE A 118 13.25 7.29 6.38
N GLU A 119 13.23 6.80 5.16
CA GLU A 119 13.41 7.62 3.96
C GLU A 119 12.17 7.50 3.08
N ILE A 120 11.80 8.59 2.41
CA ILE A 120 10.62 8.62 1.55
C ILE A 120 11.00 9.18 0.19
N VAL A 121 10.62 8.47 -0.85
CA VAL A 121 10.85 8.84 -2.24
C VAL A 121 9.58 8.73 -3.07
N LYS A 122 9.57 9.38 -4.23
CA LYS A 122 8.49 9.29 -5.22
C LYS A 122 8.93 8.43 -6.40
N ASP A 123 8.08 7.49 -6.80
CA ASP A 123 8.17 6.71 -8.04
C ASP A 123 6.84 6.82 -8.77
N ASN A 124 6.78 7.59 -9.86
CA ASN A 124 5.53 7.87 -10.57
C ASN A 124 4.43 8.39 -9.62
N GLN A 125 3.35 7.63 -9.44
CA GLN A 125 2.22 7.96 -8.55
C GLN A 125 2.36 7.37 -7.14
N PHE A 126 3.45 6.64 -6.86
CA PHE A 126 3.71 6.07 -5.55
C PHE A 126 4.59 6.99 -4.71
N ASN A 127 4.19 7.18 -3.45
CA ASN A 127 5.09 7.62 -2.39
C ASN A 127 5.57 6.36 -1.66
N ILE A 128 6.87 6.18 -1.55
CA ILE A 128 7.49 4.96 -1.06
C ILE A 128 8.32 5.30 0.17
N ALA A 129 7.93 4.76 1.31
CA ALA A 129 8.65 4.88 2.57
C ALA A 129 9.44 3.59 2.84
N ARG A 130 10.74 3.72 3.10
CA ARG A 130 11.60 2.61 3.54
C ARG A 130 11.95 2.80 5.00
N LYS A 131 11.69 1.76 5.80
CA LYS A 131 12.13 1.65 7.19
C LYS A 131 13.39 0.80 7.23
N LYS A 132 14.53 1.43 7.48
CA LYS A 132 15.85 0.77 7.35
C LYS A 132 16.09 -0.28 8.42
N SER A 133 15.69 0.01 9.67
CA SER A 133 15.93 -0.86 10.82
C SER A 133 15.31 -2.25 10.67
N THR A 134 14.14 -2.33 10.04
CA THR A 134 13.39 -3.58 9.85
C THR A 134 13.45 -4.11 8.41
N LYS A 135 14.10 -3.39 7.50
CA LYS A 135 14.15 -3.70 6.06
C LYS A 135 12.75 -3.88 5.44
N GLU A 136 11.88 -2.93 5.74
CA GLU A 136 10.52 -2.90 5.23
C GLU A 136 10.36 -1.72 4.27
N ILE A 137 9.62 -1.95 3.19
CA ILE A 137 9.17 -0.91 2.28
C ILE A 137 7.65 -0.87 2.33
N TYR A 138 7.14 0.35 2.36
CA TYR A 138 5.73 0.66 2.31
C TYR A 138 5.49 1.62 1.15
N SER A 139 4.44 1.39 0.39
CA SER A 139 4.09 2.22 -0.76
C SER A 139 2.65 2.69 -0.66
N PHE A 140 2.43 3.95 -1.02
CA PHE A 140 1.11 4.55 -1.06
C PHE A 140 0.88 5.19 -2.42
N TRP A 141 -0.15 4.70 -3.12
CA TRP A 141 -0.57 5.17 -4.43
C TRP A 141 -1.87 5.95 -4.33
N THR A 142 -1.96 7.03 -5.11
CA THR A 142 -3.16 7.83 -5.30
C THR A 142 -3.27 8.30 -6.75
N PRO A 143 -4.49 8.48 -7.30
CA PRO A 143 -4.68 9.03 -8.64
C PRO A 143 -4.20 10.49 -8.72
N VAL A 144 -3.80 10.92 -9.91
CA VAL A 144 -3.22 12.26 -10.17
C VAL A 144 -4.10 13.42 -9.71
N SER A 145 -5.42 13.27 -9.77
CA SER A 145 -6.38 14.29 -9.31
C SER A 145 -6.30 14.56 -7.80
N ALA A 146 -5.92 13.56 -7.00
CA ALA A 146 -5.74 13.70 -5.55
C ALA A 146 -4.45 14.48 -5.20
N ASP A 147 -3.42 14.40 -6.05
CA ASP A 147 -2.16 15.15 -5.88
C ASP A 147 -2.33 16.66 -6.16
N SER A 148 -3.39 17.06 -6.89
CA SER A 148 -3.64 18.45 -7.30
C SER A 148 -4.55 19.26 -6.38
N ASN A 149 -5.03 18.71 -5.25
CA ASN A 149 -5.98 19.41 -4.39
C ASN A 149 -5.28 20.59 -3.67
N PRO A 150 -5.55 21.86 -4.04
CA PRO A 150 -4.75 23.01 -3.64
C PRO A 150 -5.08 23.54 -2.25
N LYS A 151 -5.81 22.79 -1.42
CA LYS A 151 -6.29 23.28 -0.11
C LYS A 151 -5.19 23.51 0.93
N PHE A 152 -3.94 23.21 0.63
CA PHE A 152 -2.80 23.43 1.52
C PHE A 152 -1.52 23.80 0.74
N LYS A 153 -1.62 24.74 -0.21
CA LYS A 153 -0.45 25.53 -0.65
C LYS A 153 -0.41 26.85 0.10
#